data_AF-A0A3M1KXK1-F1
#
_entry.id   AF-A0A3M1KXK1-F1
#
_cell.length_a   1.000
_cell.length_b   1.000
_cell.length_c   1.000
_cell.angle_alpha   90.00
_cell.angle_beta   90.00
_cell.angle_gamma   90.00
#
_symmetry.space_group_name_H-M   'P 1'
#
loop_
_entity.id
_entity.type
_entity.pdbx_description
1 polymer ?
#
loop_
_entity_poly.entity_id
_entity_poly.type
_entity_poly.pdbx_seq_one_letter_code
_entity_poly.pdbx_strand_id
1 'polypeptide(L)'
;MRTILLALAAEERRLNAATADVTAAGLGHRQSHALRRERDEYLRLGIRHDLVRWLGHAPTPSESAVFSRTLRTMEACGLLVRVSRWGSRRTTHVRLTATGRAQAERLVREHVPEPDGEALDVGNIAAELSAAMLRDELDPGGRTR
;
A
#
# COMPACT_ATOMS: atom_id res chain seq x y z
N MET A 1 9.64 -2.50 -6.31
CA MET A 1 8.29 -3.12 -6.58
C MET A 1 7.72 -3.87 -5.38
N ARG A 2 8.48 -4.79 -4.78
CA ARG A 2 8.09 -5.60 -3.61
C ARG A 2 7.44 -4.81 -2.47
N THR A 3 8.09 -3.74 -2.05
CA THR A 3 7.64 -2.73 -1.08
C THR A 3 6.21 -2.23 -1.33
N ILE A 4 5.90 -1.82 -2.57
CA ILE A 4 4.59 -1.28 -2.91
C ILE A 4 3.51 -2.37 -2.84
N LEU A 5 3.80 -3.61 -3.26
CA LEU A 5 2.85 -4.72 -3.11
C LEU A 5 2.51 -5.00 -1.65
N LEU A 6 3.51 -4.99 -0.76
CA LEU A 6 3.29 -5.19 0.68
C LEU A 6 2.45 -4.06 1.29
N ALA A 7 2.75 -2.80 0.96
CA ALA A 7 1.96 -1.65 1.39
C ALA A 7 0.50 -1.74 0.94
N LEU A 8 0.28 -2.12 -0.32
CA LEU A 8 -1.07 -2.30 -0.87
C LEU A 8 -1.81 -3.47 -0.19
N ALA A 9 -1.13 -4.58 0.10
CA ALA A 9 -1.72 -5.71 0.82
C ALA A 9 -2.15 -5.34 2.23
N ALA A 10 -1.30 -4.61 2.95
CA ALA A 10 -1.57 -4.18 4.32
C ALA A 10 -2.76 -3.21 4.35
N GLU A 11 -2.80 -2.27 3.41
CA GLU A 11 -3.89 -1.30 3.31
C GLU A 11 -5.22 -1.95 2.92
N GLU A 12 -5.19 -2.93 2.01
CA GLU A 12 -6.36 -3.73 1.67
C GLU A 12 -6.92 -4.50 2.87
N ARG A 13 -6.05 -5.15 3.65
CA ARG A 13 -6.45 -5.85 4.88
C ARG A 13 -7.03 -4.89 5.90
N ARG A 14 -6.40 -3.73 6.12
CA ARG A 14 -6.91 -2.69 7.03
C ARG A 14 -8.31 -2.22 6.62
N LEU A 15 -8.53 -1.93 5.33
CA LEU A 15 -9.82 -1.47 4.82
C LEU A 15 -10.90 -2.54 4.90
N ASN A 16 -10.53 -3.82 4.77
CA ASN A 16 -11.46 -4.94 4.97
C ASN A 16 -11.78 -5.17 6.46
N ALA A 17 -10.76 -5.12 7.34
CA ALA A 17 -10.92 -5.31 8.79
C ALA A 17 -11.70 -4.18 9.46
N ALA A 18 -11.45 -2.92 9.07
CA ALA A 18 -12.15 -1.76 9.61
C ALA A 18 -13.68 -1.82 9.44
N THR A 19 -14.18 -2.63 8.50
CA THR A 19 -15.63 -2.84 8.33
C THR A 19 -16.24 -3.68 9.46
N ALA A 20 -15.48 -4.66 9.97
CA ALA A 20 -15.90 -5.51 11.10
C ALA A 20 -15.86 -4.74 12.43
N ASP A 21 -14.88 -3.84 12.60
CA ASP A 21 -14.71 -3.08 13.85
C ASP A 21 -15.69 -1.91 14.00
N VAL A 22 -16.13 -1.25 12.91
CA VAL A 22 -17.09 -0.14 13.02
C VAL A 22 -18.42 -0.60 13.63
N THR A 23 -18.79 -1.87 13.43
CA THR A 23 -20.01 -2.45 14.04
C THR A 23 -19.81 -2.84 15.50
N ALA A 24 -18.57 -3.10 15.93
CA ALA A 24 -18.25 -3.62 17.27
C ALA A 24 -17.73 -2.55 18.26
N ALA A 25 -17.02 -1.52 17.79
CA ALA A 25 -16.13 -0.72 18.63
C ALA A 25 -16.73 0.58 19.21
N GLY A 26 -18.03 0.84 19.05
CA GLY A 26 -18.65 2.05 19.65
C GLY A 26 -18.02 3.37 19.20
N LEU A 27 -17.46 3.42 17.98
CA LEU A 27 -16.77 4.59 17.45
C LEU A 27 -17.70 5.81 17.39
N GLY A 28 -17.16 6.98 17.73
CA GLY A 28 -17.89 8.24 17.64
C GLY A 28 -18.36 8.54 16.21
N HIS A 29 -19.51 9.19 16.05
CA HIS A 29 -20.19 9.39 14.76
C HIS A 29 -19.27 9.90 13.63
N ARG A 30 -18.34 10.83 13.94
CA ARG A 30 -17.37 11.37 12.97
C ARG A 30 -16.36 10.33 12.48
N GLN A 31 -15.86 9.47 13.36
CA GLN A 31 -14.90 8.43 13.02
C GLN A 31 -15.57 7.33 12.19
N SER A 32 -16.76 6.90 12.58
CA SER A 32 -17.57 5.94 11.82
C SER A 32 -17.90 6.46 10.42
N HIS A 33 -18.25 7.75 10.29
CA HIS A 33 -18.49 8.37 8.99
C HIS A 33 -17.22 8.45 8.14
N ALA A 34 -16.07 8.80 8.73
CA ALA A 34 -14.79 8.85 8.00
C ALA A 34 -14.37 7.47 7.49
N LEU A 35 -14.45 6.43 8.32
CA LEU A 35 -14.14 5.05 7.94
C LEU A 35 -15.10 4.54 6.87
N ARG A 36 -16.40 4.81 7.00
CA ARG A 36 -17.39 4.45 5.98
C ARG A 36 -17.08 5.12 4.65
N ARG A 37 -16.72 6.40 4.65
CA ARG A 37 -16.33 7.12 3.43
C ARG A 37 -15.07 6.54 2.79
N GLU A 38 -14.05 6.22 3.59
CA GLU A 38 -12.81 5.60 3.12
C GLU A 38 -13.08 4.22 2.51
N ARG A 39 -13.98 3.44 3.13
CA ARG A 39 -14.44 2.14 2.63
C ARG A 39 -15.20 2.26 1.32
N ASP A 40 -16.16 3.17 1.23
CA ASP A 40 -16.94 3.40 0.01
C ASP A 40 -16.03 3.86 -1.14
N GLU A 41 -15.04 4.71 -0.85
CA GLU A 41 -14.02 5.13 -1.81
C GLU A 41 -13.18 3.94 -2.26
N TYR A 42 -12.73 3.08 -1.33
CA TYR A 42 -12.00 1.85 -1.64
C TYR A 42 -12.78 0.90 -2.55
N LEU A 43 -14.04 0.63 -2.24
CA LEU A 43 -14.87 -0.26 -3.06
C LEU A 43 -15.04 0.30 -4.48
N ARG A 44 -15.18 1.62 -4.61
CA ARG A 44 -15.43 2.29 -5.90
C ARG A 44 -14.19 2.53 -6.74
N LEU A 45 -13.04 2.82 -6.12
CA LEU A 45 -11.84 3.29 -6.82
C LEU A 45 -10.59 2.45 -6.53
N GLY A 46 -10.60 1.62 -5.49
CA GLY A 46 -9.43 0.91 -4.99
C GLY A 46 -8.67 1.68 -3.92
N ILE A 47 -7.42 1.31 -3.69
CA ILE A 47 -6.58 1.87 -2.64
C ILE A 47 -6.06 3.23 -3.08
N ARG A 48 -6.24 4.26 -2.24
CA ARG A 48 -5.68 5.59 -2.51
C ARG A 48 -4.16 5.54 -2.47
N HIS A 49 -3.51 6.13 -3.48
CA HIS A 49 -2.06 6.15 -3.60
C HIS A 49 -1.40 7.22 -2.70
N ASP A 50 -1.44 7.05 -1.38
CA ASP A 50 -0.97 8.07 -0.44
C ASP A 50 0.49 7.84 -0.03
N LEU A 51 1.44 8.38 -0.79
CA LEU A 51 2.87 8.25 -0.48
C LEU A 51 3.23 8.85 0.88
N VAL A 52 2.60 9.97 1.28
CA VAL A 52 2.91 10.62 2.55
C VAL A 52 2.58 9.65 3.69
N ARG A 53 1.41 9.02 3.61
CA ARG A 53 0.99 8.01 4.59
C ARG A 53 1.89 6.77 4.56
N TRP A 54 2.34 6.34 3.40
CA TRP A 54 3.17 5.12 3.27
C TRP A 54 4.63 5.33 3.66
N LEU A 55 5.16 6.55 3.48
CA LEU A 55 6.54 6.90 3.84
C LEU A 55 6.65 7.46 5.27
N GLY A 56 5.55 7.96 5.85
CA GLY A 56 5.56 8.65 7.14
C GLY A 56 6.11 10.08 7.08
N HIS A 57 6.51 10.56 5.91
CA HIS A 57 7.00 11.92 5.67
C HIS A 57 6.55 12.45 4.30
N ALA A 58 6.72 13.75 4.07
CA ALA A 58 6.48 14.32 2.76
C ALA A 58 7.47 13.71 1.74
N PRO A 59 7.00 13.20 0.58
CA PRO A 59 7.88 12.63 -0.41
C PRO A 59 8.70 13.72 -1.09
N THR A 60 9.99 13.45 -1.26
CA THR A 60 10.88 14.21 -2.13
C THR A 60 10.49 14.06 -3.61
N PRO A 61 10.98 14.94 -4.51
CA PRO A 61 10.74 14.81 -5.95
C PRO A 61 11.24 13.49 -6.54
N SER A 62 12.38 12.98 -6.07
CA SER A 62 12.95 11.70 -6.50
C SER A 62 12.05 10.54 -6.09
N GLU A 63 11.64 10.46 -4.82
CA GLU A 63 10.72 9.42 -4.32
C GLU A 63 9.40 9.41 -5.09
N SER A 64 8.86 10.60 -5.38
CA SER A 64 7.64 10.74 -6.17
C SER A 64 7.80 10.20 -7.60
N ALA A 65 8.96 10.46 -8.24
CA ALA A 65 9.27 9.98 -9.58
C ALA A 65 9.46 8.46 -9.61
N VAL A 66 10.21 7.92 -8.65
CA VAL A 66 10.46 6.49 -8.44
C VAL A 66 9.16 5.74 -8.25
N PHE A 67 8.31 6.23 -7.36
CA PHE A 67 7.00 5.65 -7.09
C PHE A 67 6.14 5.62 -8.35
N SER A 68 6.11 6.74 -9.09
CA SER A 68 5.35 6.85 -10.34
C SER A 68 5.83 5.87 -11.41
N ARG A 69 7.15 5.68 -11.56
CA ARG A 69 7.72 4.69 -12.47
C ARG A 69 7.37 3.28 -12.03
N THR A 70 7.51 2.99 -10.74
CA THR A 70 7.21 1.67 -10.18
C THR A 70 5.74 1.29 -10.40
N LEU A 71 4.80 2.22 -10.20
CA LEU A 71 3.39 1.98 -10.51
C LEU A 71 3.15 1.65 -11.99
N ARG A 72 3.83 2.32 -12.92
CA ARG A 72 3.73 2.02 -14.35
C ARG A 72 4.29 0.63 -14.67
N THR A 73 5.43 0.28 -14.09
CA THR A 73 6.02 -1.06 -14.25
C THR A 73 5.08 -2.14 -13.72
N MET A 74 4.50 -1.95 -12.53
CA MET A 74 3.56 -2.91 -11.95
C MET A 74 2.28 -3.04 -12.77
N GLU A 75 1.77 -1.95 -13.35
CA GLU A 75 0.65 -1.99 -14.29
C GLU A 75 1.01 -2.76 -15.57
N ALA A 76 2.18 -2.51 -16.15
CA ALA A 76 2.67 -3.23 -17.32
C ALA A 76 2.88 -4.73 -17.06
N CYS A 77 3.26 -5.11 -15.84
CA CYS A 77 3.34 -6.50 -15.41
C CYS A 77 1.96 -7.12 -15.06
N GLY A 78 0.86 -6.38 -15.20
CA GLY A 78 -0.48 -6.86 -14.90
C GLY A 78 -0.74 -7.10 -13.42
N LEU A 79 0.02 -6.47 -12.52
CA LEU A 79 -0.11 -6.63 -11.06
C LEU A 79 -1.13 -5.66 -10.45
N LEU A 80 -1.30 -4.49 -11.07
CA LEU A 80 -2.30 -3.53 -10.65
C LEU A 80 -2.89 -2.80 -11.84
N VAL A 81 -3.96 -2.08 -11.58
CA VAL A 81 -4.56 -1.12 -12.50
C VAL A 81 -4.60 0.25 -11.82
N ARG A 82 -4.15 1.28 -12.53
CA ARG A 82 -4.22 2.67 -12.05
C ARG A 82 -5.62 3.21 -12.29
N VAL A 83 -6.18 3.86 -11.27
CA VAL A 83 -7.53 4.44 -11.29
C VAL A 83 -7.43 5.94 -10.99
N SER A 84 -8.16 6.73 -11.78
CA SER A 84 -8.32 8.16 -11.51
C SER A 84 -9.68 8.44 -10.90
N ARG A 85 -9.70 9.39 -9.96
CA ARG A 85 -10.93 9.90 -9.37
C ARG A 85 -11.55 10.87 -10.37
N TRP A 86 -12.81 10.60 -10.74
CA TRP A 86 -13.66 11.49 -11.55
C TRP A 86 -13.05 11.96 -12.88
N GLY A 87 -12.46 11.04 -13.66
CA GLY A 87 -11.96 11.36 -15.00
C GLY A 87 -10.71 12.24 -15.05
N SER A 88 -10.06 12.49 -13.90
CA SER A 88 -8.77 13.17 -13.86
C SER A 88 -7.72 12.40 -14.66
N ARG A 89 -6.75 13.13 -15.24
CA ARG A 89 -5.53 12.52 -15.84
C ARG A 89 -4.58 11.97 -14.77
N ARG A 90 -4.73 12.41 -13.51
CA ARG A 90 -3.89 11.97 -12.41
C ARG A 90 -4.43 10.66 -11.84
N THR A 91 -3.60 9.61 -11.87
CA THR A 91 -3.81 8.43 -11.05
C THR A 91 -3.92 8.88 -9.60
N THR A 92 -4.95 8.41 -8.90
CA THR A 92 -5.19 8.74 -7.47
C THR A 92 -5.38 7.48 -6.64
N HIS A 93 -5.73 6.39 -7.30
CA HIS A 93 -6.00 5.09 -6.69
C HIS A 93 -5.36 3.99 -7.52
N VAL A 94 -5.20 2.83 -6.91
CA VAL A 94 -4.74 1.62 -7.56
C VAL A 94 -5.60 0.43 -7.10
N ARG A 95 -5.79 -0.53 -7.99
CA ARG A 95 -6.42 -1.82 -7.67
C ARG A 95 -5.45 -2.94 -7.97
N LEU A 96 -5.23 -3.82 -7.01
CA LEU A 96 -4.51 -5.07 -7.28
C LEU A 96 -5.35 -5.92 -8.24
N THR A 97 -4.70 -6.49 -9.25
CA THR A 97 -5.30 -7.56 -10.04
C THR A 97 -5.29 -8.85 -9.23
N ALA A 98 -5.93 -9.91 -9.72
CA ALA A 98 -5.82 -11.25 -9.11
C ALA A 98 -4.35 -11.69 -8.99
N THR A 99 -3.55 -11.45 -10.03
CA THR A 99 -2.11 -11.75 -10.05
C THR A 99 -1.34 -10.91 -9.03
N GLY A 100 -1.60 -9.61 -8.96
CA GLY A 100 -0.95 -8.73 -7.99
C GLY A 100 -1.29 -9.09 -6.56
N ARG A 101 -2.55 -9.46 -6.30
CA ARG A 101 -2.99 -9.94 -4.98
C ARG A 101 -2.28 -11.23 -4.59
N ALA A 102 -2.24 -12.22 -5.48
CA ALA A 102 -1.54 -13.48 -5.21
C ALA A 102 -0.04 -13.26 -4.92
N GLN A 103 0.62 -12.36 -5.68
CA GLN A 103 2.01 -11.99 -5.39
C GLN A 103 2.16 -11.28 -4.05
N ALA A 104 1.28 -10.32 -3.75
CA ALA A 104 1.30 -9.60 -2.50
C ALA A 104 1.12 -10.54 -1.29
N GLU A 105 0.18 -11.48 -1.37
CA GLU A 105 -0.04 -12.51 -0.36
C GLU A 105 1.15 -13.46 -0.21
N ARG A 106 1.80 -13.84 -1.31
CA ARG A 106 3.05 -14.62 -1.27
C ARG A 106 4.14 -13.85 -0.53
N LEU A 107 4.33 -12.58 -0.88
CA LEU A 107 5.32 -11.71 -0.24
C LEU A 107 5.07 -11.51 1.25
N VAL A 108 3.81 -11.40 1.67
CA VAL A 108 3.48 -11.32 3.10
C VAL A 108 3.84 -12.62 3.81
N ARG A 109 3.52 -13.79 3.23
CA ARG A 109 3.90 -15.08 3.82
C ARG A 109 5.41 -15.26 3.93
N GLU A 110 6.17 -14.82 2.92
CA GLU A 110 7.63 -14.81 2.93
C GLU A 110 8.23 -13.82 3.98
N HIS A 111 7.43 -12.96 4.59
CA HIS A 111 7.84 -11.99 5.61
C HIS A 111 7.28 -12.27 6.99
N VAL A 112 6.48 -13.32 7.14
CA VAL A 112 6.05 -13.84 8.44
C VAL A 112 6.91 -15.06 8.72
N PRO A 113 7.87 -15.01 9.68
CA PRO A 113 8.38 -16.24 10.26
C PRO A 113 7.21 -16.97 10.95
N GLU A 114 7.19 -18.29 10.83
CA GLU A 114 6.27 -19.20 11.56
C GLU A 114 6.14 -18.82 13.06
N PRO A 115 5.01 -19.13 13.70
CA PRO A 115 4.35 -18.23 14.64
C PRO A 115 4.93 -18.31 16.06
N ASP A 116 5.40 -17.16 16.56
CA ASP A 116 5.28 -16.77 17.96
C ASP A 116 4.49 -15.45 18.03
N GLY A 117 3.17 -15.55 17.84
CA GLY A 117 2.18 -14.84 18.66
C GLY A 117 2.02 -13.31 18.61
N GLU A 118 2.66 -12.53 17.74
CA GLU A 118 2.43 -11.07 17.71
C GLU A 118 1.88 -10.55 16.37
N ALA A 119 0.72 -9.88 16.44
CA ALA A 119 0.05 -9.29 15.30
C ALA A 119 0.90 -8.17 14.69
N LEU A 120 1.02 -8.14 13.36
CA LEU A 120 1.75 -7.13 12.60
C LEU A 120 1.34 -5.71 13.03
N ASP A 121 2.29 -4.94 13.57
CA ASP A 121 2.17 -3.47 13.63
C ASP A 121 2.35 -2.92 12.21
N VAL A 122 1.23 -2.72 11.51
CA VAL A 122 1.18 -2.12 10.18
C VAL A 122 1.82 -0.73 10.15
N GLY A 123 1.92 -0.04 11.29
CA GLY A 123 2.65 1.22 11.43
C GLY A 123 4.16 1.07 11.24
N ASN A 124 4.73 -0.07 11.64
CA ASN A 124 6.17 -0.32 11.53
C ASN A 124 6.60 -0.70 10.10
N ILE A 125 5.70 -1.30 9.32
CA ILE A 125 5.96 -1.60 7.90
C ILE A 125 6.24 -0.28 7.15
N ALA A 126 5.48 0.80 7.36
CA ALA A 126 5.72 2.09 6.72
C ALA A 126 7.13 2.67 6.99
N ALA A 127 7.63 2.53 8.22
CA ALA A 127 8.98 2.98 8.59
C ALA A 127 10.08 2.13 7.94
N GLU A 128 9.90 0.81 7.89
CA GLU A 128 10.79 -0.11 7.19
C GLU A 128 10.73 0.07 5.66
N LEU A 129 9.55 0.41 5.10
CA LEU A 129 9.32 0.68 3.68
C LEU A 129 10.08 1.94 3.23
N SER A 130 10.14 3.00 4.06
CA SER A 130 10.93 4.20 3.76
C SER A 130 12.44 3.87 3.71
N ALA A 131 12.94 3.12 4.70
CA ALA A 131 14.34 2.68 4.72
C ALA A 131 14.70 1.73 3.57
N ALA A 132 13.79 0.84 3.16
CA ALA A 132 14.00 -0.10 2.06
C ALA A 132 13.91 0.57 0.67
N MET A 133 13.02 1.54 0.48
CA MET A 133 12.95 2.34 -0.77
C MET A 133 14.22 3.14 -1.00
N LEU A 134 14.81 3.69 0.07
CA LEU A 134 16.09 4.40 0.00
C LEU A 134 17.28 3.45 -0.26
N ARG A 135 17.29 2.24 0.32
CA ARG A 135 18.39 1.28 0.15
C ARG A 135 18.44 0.61 -1.23
N ASP A 136 17.28 0.26 -1.80
CA ASP A 136 17.21 -0.51 -3.06
C ASP A 136 17.53 0.36 -4.31
N GLU A 137 17.52 1.69 -4.18
CA GLU A 137 17.77 2.62 -5.30
C GLU A 137 18.97 3.56 -5.13
N LEU A 138 19.51 3.75 -3.91
CA LEU A 138 20.80 4.46 -3.74
C LEU A 138 22.02 3.55 -3.96
N ASP A 139 21.82 2.25 -4.15
CA ASP A 139 22.87 1.34 -4.59
C ASP A 139 22.46 0.49 -5.82
N PRO A 140 22.44 1.08 -7.03
CA PRO A 140 22.38 0.29 -8.26
C PRO A 140 23.71 -0.42 -8.58
N GLY A 141 24.74 -0.35 -7.71
CA GLY A 141 26.13 -0.69 -7.99
C GLY A 141 26.82 -1.69 -7.04
N GLY A 142 26.13 -2.27 -6.07
CA GLY A 142 26.69 -3.18 -5.06
C GLY A 142 26.96 -4.61 -5.53
N ARG A 143 27.57 -4.80 -6.71
CA ARG A 143 28.28 -6.06 -7.04
C ARG A 143 29.60 -5.76 -7.74
N THR A 144 30.64 -6.40 -7.20
CA THR A 144 32.07 -6.44 -7.58
C THR A 144 32.88 -5.23 -7.08
N ARG A 145 33.89 -5.38 -6.21
CA ARG A 145 34.77 -6.52 -5.88
C ARG A 145 34.89 -6.77 -4.40
#